data_AF-A0A7J3DM71-F1
#
_entry.id   AF-A0A7J3DM71-F1
#
_cell.length_a   1.000
_cell.length_b   1.000
_cell.length_c   1.000
_cell.angle_alpha   90.00
_cell.angle_beta   90.00
_cell.angle_gamma   90.00
#
_symmetry.space_group_name_H-M   'P 1'
#
loop_
_entity.id
_entity.type
_entity.pdbx_description
1 polymer ?
#
loop_
_entity_poly.entity_id
_entity_poly.type
_entity_poly.pdbx_seq_one_letter_code
_entity_poly.pdbx_strand_id
1 'polypeptide(L)'
;MPSTYLLAPHERIAVLIGPKGKTKKKIEHITGTKITIDSESGEVTIEGKNAVQEMLAEKICRAIARGFAPEKAFLLAKEYYELRIIDLKDVIGKSPRAIHTKKARVIGTSGSVRKRIEDSCNCYISVYGDTVALIGLEEDLDYAESIVMDILAGGEIEAAFRRLEERKLSKGSFEF
;
A
#
# COMPACT_ATOMS: atom_id res chain seq x y z
N MET A 1 -18.01 22.58 2.40
CA MET A 1 -16.67 22.18 2.89
C MET A 1 -16.26 20.99 2.04
N PRO A 2 -15.01 20.90 1.56
CA PRO A 2 -14.57 19.69 0.89
C PRO A 2 -14.69 18.53 1.89
N SER A 3 -15.21 17.40 1.42
CA SER A 3 -15.27 16.15 2.17
C SER A 3 -14.73 15.07 1.24
N THR A 4 -13.83 14.26 1.78
CA THR A 4 -13.24 13.15 1.04
C THR A 4 -13.94 11.86 1.45
N TYR A 5 -14.30 11.06 0.44
CA TYR A 5 -15.02 9.81 0.62
C TYR A 5 -14.16 8.65 0.14
N LEU A 6 -14.04 7.60 0.96
CA LEU A 6 -13.50 6.32 0.52
C LEU A 6 -14.39 5.17 0.96
N LEU A 7 -14.35 4.08 0.20
CA LEU A 7 -14.97 2.82 0.58
C LEU A 7 -13.90 1.88 1.15
N ALA A 8 -14.12 1.41 2.38
CA ALA A 8 -13.31 0.41 3.02
C ALA A 8 -14.01 -0.96 2.94
N PRO A 9 -13.30 -2.05 2.60
CA PRO A 9 -13.85 -3.39 2.70
C PRO A 9 -14.34 -3.68 4.12
N HIS A 10 -15.49 -4.35 4.25
CA HIS A 10 -16.12 -4.63 5.55
C HIS A 10 -15.17 -5.25 6.58
N GLU A 11 -14.35 -6.21 6.15
CA GLU A 11 -13.37 -6.88 7.02
C GLU A 11 -12.24 -5.96 7.52
N ARG A 12 -12.05 -4.79 6.88
CA ARG A 12 -11.03 -3.79 7.25
C ARG A 12 -11.58 -2.66 8.10
N ILE A 13 -12.90 -2.49 8.18
CA ILE A 13 -13.56 -1.49 9.02
C ILE A 13 -13.11 -1.63 10.49
N ALA A 14 -13.11 -2.86 11.02
CA ALA A 14 -12.70 -3.12 12.39
C ALA A 14 -11.24 -2.70 12.66
N VAL A 15 -10.34 -2.84 11.68
CA VAL A 15 -8.94 -2.43 11.79
C VAL A 15 -8.80 -0.91 11.73
N LEU A 16 -9.57 -0.27 10.85
CA LEU A 16 -9.62 1.19 10.69
C LEU A 16 -10.15 1.89 11.95
N ILE A 17 -11.17 1.31 12.60
CA ILE A 17 -11.66 1.77 13.91
C ILE A 17 -10.64 1.46 15.00
N GLY A 18 -10.19 0.20 15.05
CA GLY A 18 -9.29 -0.33 16.06
C GLY A 18 -9.94 -0.55 17.43
N PRO A 19 -9.25 -1.21 18.37
CA PRO A 19 -9.80 -1.50 19.69
C PRO A 19 -10.23 -0.22 20.42
N LYS A 20 -11.49 -0.11 20.81
CA LYS A 20 -12.08 1.09 21.44
C LYS A 20 -11.92 2.38 20.61
N GLY A 21 -11.83 2.26 19.28
CA GLY A 21 -11.64 3.41 18.38
C GLY A 21 -10.22 3.97 18.36
N LYS A 22 -9.22 3.26 18.91
CA LYS A 22 -7.85 3.76 19.04
C LYS A 22 -7.19 4.10 17.70
N THR A 23 -7.40 3.29 16.67
CA THR A 23 -6.80 3.53 15.34
C THR A 23 -7.38 4.80 14.74
N LYS A 24 -8.71 4.89 14.64
CA LYS A 24 -9.42 6.08 14.16
C LYS A 24 -8.96 7.35 14.89
N LYS A 25 -9.00 7.35 16.23
CA LYS A 25 -8.59 8.50 17.05
C LYS A 25 -7.15 8.93 16.79
N LYS A 26 -6.26 7.97 16.51
CA LYS A 26 -4.86 8.27 16.19
C LYS A 26 -4.72 8.88 14.79
N ILE A 27 -5.47 8.42 13.80
CA ILE A 27 -5.50 9.04 12.46
C ILE A 27 -6.00 10.49 12.58
N GLU A 28 -7.13 10.70 13.26
CA GLU A 28 -7.71 12.03 13.52
C GLU A 28 -6.70 12.96 14.21
N HIS A 29 -5.97 12.46 15.21
CA HIS A 29 -4.95 13.23 15.92
C HIS A 29 -3.75 13.61 15.04
N ILE A 30 -3.22 12.65 14.27
CA ILE A 30 -2.06 12.87 13.39
C ILE A 30 -2.38 13.89 12.29
N THR A 31 -3.60 13.83 11.75
CA THR A 31 -3.98 14.58 10.55
C THR A 31 -4.77 15.85 10.87
N GLY A 32 -5.28 16.01 12.09
CA GLY A 32 -6.15 17.11 12.47
C GLY A 32 -7.52 17.07 11.78
N THR A 33 -7.96 15.89 11.35
CA THR A 33 -9.25 15.64 10.69
C THR A 33 -10.25 14.98 11.62
N LYS A 34 -11.52 14.98 11.21
CA LYS A 34 -12.60 14.19 11.80
C LYS A 34 -12.97 13.08 10.81
N ILE A 35 -13.04 11.85 11.30
CA ILE A 35 -13.36 10.69 10.49
C ILE A 35 -14.72 10.15 10.94
N THR A 36 -15.61 9.88 10.01
CA THR A 36 -16.87 9.18 10.27
C THR A 36 -16.87 7.89 9.46
N ILE A 37 -17.19 6.77 10.10
CA ILE A 37 -17.17 5.45 9.47
C ILE A 37 -18.56 4.85 9.64
N ASP A 38 -19.24 4.62 8.53
CA ASP A 38 -20.43 3.79 8.50
C ASP A 38 -19.99 2.32 8.41
N SER A 39 -20.30 1.56 9.46
CA SER A 39 -19.88 0.15 9.55
C SER A 39 -20.75 -0.78 8.71
N GLU A 40 -21.93 -0.34 8.26
CA GLU A 40 -22.83 -1.11 7.40
C GLU A 40 -22.45 -0.96 5.92
N SER A 41 -22.24 0.28 5.46
CA SER A 41 -21.88 0.56 4.06
C SER A 41 -20.38 0.44 3.79
N GLY A 42 -19.53 0.61 4.81
CA GLY A 42 -18.07 0.74 4.65
C GLY A 42 -17.63 2.12 4.16
N GLU A 43 -18.54 3.09 4.12
CA GLU A 43 -18.23 4.47 3.79
C GLU A 43 -17.41 5.13 4.90
N VAL A 44 -16.33 5.78 4.50
CA VAL A 44 -15.48 6.58 5.37
C VAL A 44 -15.48 8.01 4.84
N THR A 45 -16.00 8.92 5.67
CA THR A 45 -16.05 10.35 5.40
C THR A 45 -14.97 11.05 6.21
N ILE A 46 -14.17 11.87 5.55
CA ILE A 46 -13.06 12.62 6.13
C ILE A 46 -13.32 14.11 5.97
N GLU A 47 -13.29 14.83 7.09
CA GLU A 47 -13.52 16.27 7.16
C GLU A 47 -12.31 16.94 7.83
N GLY A 48 -11.62 17.85 7.12
CA GLY A 48 -10.46 18.57 7.63
C GLY A 48 -10.63 20.09 7.53
N LYS A 49 -9.62 20.83 8.00
CA LYS A 49 -9.60 22.30 7.82
C LYS A 49 -9.13 22.70 6.42
N ASN A 50 -8.34 21.83 5.76
CA ASN A 50 -7.82 22.04 4.43
C ASN A 50 -7.60 20.69 3.70
N ALA A 51 -7.43 20.76 2.38
CA ALA A 51 -7.27 19.59 1.53
C ALA A 51 -6.03 18.74 1.87
N VAL A 52 -4.94 19.35 2.36
CA VAL A 52 -3.71 18.60 2.70
C VAL A 52 -3.96 17.63 3.85
N GLN A 53 -4.68 18.08 4.89
CA GLN A 53 -5.06 17.24 6.03
C GLN A 53 -5.98 16.09 5.60
N GLU A 54 -6.96 16.38 4.75
CA GLU A 54 -7.90 15.39 4.21
C GLU A 54 -7.19 14.34 3.36
N MET A 55 -6.33 14.77 2.43
CA MET A 55 -5.53 13.88 1.58
C MET A 55 -4.61 12.97 2.40
N LEU A 56 -3.99 13.48 3.47
CA LEU A 56 -3.15 12.66 4.34
C LEU A 56 -3.98 11.61 5.09
N ALA A 57 -5.11 12.00 5.67
CA ALA A 57 -6.02 11.09 6.34
C ALA A 57 -6.57 10.03 5.37
N GLU A 58 -6.94 10.45 4.16
CA GLU A 58 -7.39 9.56 3.10
C GLU A 58 -6.30 8.55 2.71
N LYS A 59 -5.05 9.00 2.51
CA LYS A 59 -3.91 8.13 2.23
C LYS A 59 -3.74 7.06 3.32
N ILE A 60 -3.79 7.44 4.60
CA ILE A 60 -3.66 6.51 5.74
C ILE A 60 -4.84 5.53 5.78
N CYS A 61 -6.08 6.01 5.66
CA CYS A 61 -7.28 5.18 5.64
C CYS A 61 -7.25 4.19 4.47
N ARG A 62 -6.85 4.66 3.28
CA ARG A 62 -6.73 3.85 2.08
C ARG A 62 -5.66 2.77 2.23
N ALA A 63 -4.50 3.08 2.83
CA ALA A 63 -3.48 2.07 3.14
C ALA A 63 -4.04 0.95 4.05
N ILE A 64 -4.77 1.31 5.12
CA ILE A 64 -5.38 0.34 6.03
C ILE A 64 -6.45 -0.49 5.30
N ALA A 65 -7.28 0.15 4.46
CA ALA A 65 -8.28 -0.52 3.63
C ALA A 65 -7.64 -1.50 2.62
N ARG A 66 -6.40 -1.24 2.18
CA ARG A 66 -5.61 -2.14 1.32
C ARG A 66 -4.70 -3.10 2.09
N GLY A 67 -5.06 -3.40 3.34
CA GLY A 67 -4.47 -4.49 4.11
C GLY A 67 -3.25 -4.14 4.94
N PHE A 68 -2.81 -2.87 5.00
CA PHE A 68 -1.71 -2.50 5.91
C PHE A 68 -2.15 -2.50 7.38
N ALA A 69 -1.24 -2.90 8.27
CA ALA A 69 -1.42 -2.66 9.69
C ALA A 69 -1.34 -1.15 9.99
N PRO A 70 -2.07 -0.63 11.00
CA PRO A 70 -2.06 0.79 11.34
C PRO A 70 -0.66 1.36 11.53
N GLU A 71 0.24 0.60 12.16
CA GLU A 71 1.62 1.02 12.43
C GLU A 71 2.40 1.33 11.16
N LYS A 72 2.16 0.57 10.08
CA LYS A 72 2.78 0.81 8.78
C LYS A 72 2.10 1.96 8.04
N ALA A 73 0.77 2.04 8.10
CA ALA A 73 0.01 3.12 7.48
C ALA A 73 0.39 4.50 8.05
N PHE A 74 0.68 4.60 9.35
CA PHE A 74 1.11 5.86 9.98
C PHE A 74 2.45 6.40 9.46
N LEU A 75 3.26 5.58 8.77
CA LEU A 75 4.48 6.08 8.13
C LEU A 75 4.20 7.13 7.06
N LEU A 76 3.00 7.11 6.46
CA LEU A 76 2.57 8.11 5.48
C LEU A 76 2.46 9.54 6.06
N ALA A 77 2.47 9.68 7.38
CA ALA A 77 2.55 10.99 8.04
C ALA A 77 3.99 11.53 8.17
N LYS A 78 4.99 10.71 7.86
CA LYS A 78 6.38 11.16 7.78
C LYS A 78 6.65 11.79 6.43
N GLU A 79 7.65 12.67 6.39
CA GLU A 79 8.07 13.31 5.15
C GLU A 79 8.54 12.27 4.11
N TYR A 80 8.21 12.54 2.85
CA TYR A 80 8.61 11.74 1.68
C TYR A 80 8.12 10.29 1.62
N TYR A 81 7.33 9.84 2.60
CA TYR A 81 6.68 8.53 2.52
C TYR A 81 5.46 8.58 1.61
N GLU A 82 5.40 7.64 0.69
CA GLU A 82 4.32 7.52 -0.28
C GLU A 82 3.58 6.19 -0.16
N LEU A 83 2.36 6.18 -0.71
CA LEU A 83 1.52 5.00 -0.87
C LEU A 83 1.32 4.78 -2.37
N ARG A 84 1.79 3.65 -2.89
CA ARG A 84 1.47 3.19 -4.25
C ARG A 84 0.56 1.98 -4.18
N ILE A 85 -0.43 1.93 -5.07
CA ILE A 85 -1.39 0.82 -5.13
C ILE A 85 -1.45 0.34 -6.56
N ILE A 86 -1.08 -0.93 -6.76
CA ILE A 86 -1.15 -1.63 -8.04
C ILE A 86 -2.47 -2.42 -8.04
N ASP A 87 -3.39 -2.07 -8.94
CA ASP A 87 -4.60 -2.85 -9.18
C ASP A 87 -4.26 -4.06 -10.06
N LEU A 88 -4.47 -5.26 -9.51
CA LEU A 88 -4.16 -6.51 -10.22
C LEU A 88 -5.08 -6.72 -11.43
N LYS A 89 -6.27 -6.13 -11.46
CA LYS A 89 -7.18 -6.21 -12.61
C LYS A 89 -6.66 -5.39 -13.79
N ASP A 90 -5.99 -4.27 -13.51
CA ASP A 90 -5.40 -3.43 -14.56
C ASP A 90 -4.17 -4.10 -15.19
N VAL A 91 -3.42 -4.86 -14.40
CA VAL A 91 -2.19 -5.54 -14.85
C VAL A 91 -2.46 -6.91 -15.48
N ILE A 92 -3.37 -7.71 -14.90
CA ILE A 92 -3.58 -9.12 -15.27
C ILE A 92 -4.90 -9.33 -16.02
N GLY A 93 -5.86 -8.41 -15.88
CA GLY A 93 -7.24 -8.58 -16.33
C GLY A 93 -8.14 -9.18 -15.26
N LYS A 94 -9.42 -9.42 -15.62
CA LYS A 94 -10.48 -9.75 -14.66
C LYS A 94 -10.56 -11.22 -14.22
N SER A 95 -9.63 -12.07 -14.65
CA SER A 95 -9.67 -13.51 -14.36
C SER A 95 -9.29 -13.80 -12.90
N PRO A 96 -10.23 -14.28 -12.05
CA PRO A 96 -9.94 -14.52 -10.64
C PRO A 96 -8.83 -15.55 -10.43
N ARG A 97 -8.78 -16.58 -11.29
CA ARG A 97 -7.73 -17.60 -11.25
C ARG A 97 -6.36 -17.02 -11.59
N ALA A 98 -6.27 -16.17 -12.60
CA ALA A 98 -5.02 -15.53 -12.98
C ALA A 98 -4.52 -14.58 -11.87
N ILE A 99 -5.41 -13.74 -11.35
CA ILE A 99 -5.12 -12.86 -10.20
C ILE A 99 -4.62 -13.67 -9.02
N HIS A 100 -5.32 -14.74 -8.64
CA HIS A 100 -4.93 -15.61 -7.53
C HIS A 100 -3.53 -16.20 -7.71
N THR A 101 -3.24 -16.79 -8.88
CA THR A 101 -1.94 -17.41 -9.15
C THR A 101 -0.80 -16.40 -9.18
N LYS A 102 -0.99 -15.23 -9.82
CA LYS A 102 0.05 -14.19 -9.90
C LYS A 102 0.30 -13.54 -8.53
N LYS A 103 -0.78 -13.27 -7.78
CA LYS A 103 -0.71 -12.78 -6.40
C LYS A 103 0.06 -13.74 -5.49
N ALA A 104 -0.17 -15.04 -5.61
CA ALA A 104 0.57 -16.05 -4.85
C ALA A 104 2.08 -16.03 -5.11
N ARG A 105 2.51 -15.70 -6.34
CA ARG A 105 3.94 -15.56 -6.68
C ARG A 105 4.59 -14.33 -6.03
N VAL A 106 3.87 -13.22 -5.93
CA VAL A 106 4.36 -12.02 -5.22
C VAL A 106 4.51 -12.29 -3.72
N ILE A 107 3.60 -13.08 -3.14
CA ILE A 107 3.69 -13.48 -1.73
C ILE A 107 4.86 -14.46 -1.53
N GLY A 108 4.93 -15.51 -2.34
CA GLY A 108 5.88 -16.61 -2.19
C GLY A 108 5.54 -17.54 -1.02
N THR A 109 6.24 -18.67 -0.92
CA THR A 109 6.04 -19.64 0.16
C THR A 109 6.29 -18.99 1.52
N SER A 110 5.28 -19.01 2.40
CA SER A 110 5.34 -18.36 3.72
C SER A 110 5.68 -16.87 3.65
N GLY A 111 5.38 -16.18 2.55
CA GLY A 111 5.68 -14.76 2.38
C GLY A 111 7.14 -14.45 2.02
N SER A 112 7.92 -15.45 1.62
CA SER A 112 9.37 -15.31 1.39
C SER A 112 9.72 -14.28 0.30
N VAL A 113 8.97 -14.27 -0.80
CA VAL A 113 9.23 -13.35 -1.92
C VAL A 113 8.88 -11.93 -1.52
N ARG A 114 7.70 -11.73 -0.93
CA ARG A 114 7.27 -10.43 -0.41
C ARG A 114 8.32 -9.86 0.55
N LYS A 115 8.76 -10.67 1.52
CA LYS A 115 9.78 -10.26 2.50
C LYS A 115 11.09 -9.88 1.83
N ARG A 116 11.55 -10.67 0.85
CA ARG A 116 12.77 -10.36 0.09
C ARG A 116 12.64 -9.04 -0.67
N ILE A 117 11.47 -8.73 -1.23
CA ILE A 117 11.23 -7.43 -1.89
C ILE A 117 11.28 -6.30 -0.85
N GLU A 118 10.58 -6.46 0.28
CA GLU A 118 10.60 -5.48 1.39
C GLU A 118 12.02 -5.18 1.86
N ASP A 119 12.82 -6.23 2.11
CA ASP A 119 14.21 -6.11 2.58
C ASP A 119 15.11 -5.49 1.49
N SER A 120 14.93 -5.87 0.22
CA SER A 120 15.77 -5.38 -0.89
C SER A 120 15.41 -3.96 -1.31
N CYS A 121 14.17 -3.52 -1.14
CA CYS A 121 13.69 -2.21 -1.61
C CYS A 121 13.34 -1.27 -0.45
N ASN A 122 13.70 -1.61 0.80
CA ASN A 122 13.45 -0.78 1.99
C ASN A 122 12.00 -0.23 2.08
N CYS A 123 11.03 -1.07 1.70
CA CYS A 123 9.62 -0.70 1.63
C CYS A 123 8.75 -1.70 2.40
N TYR A 124 7.46 -1.41 2.54
CA TYR A 124 6.46 -2.32 3.08
C TYR A 124 5.43 -2.70 2.03
N ILE A 125 5.04 -3.98 2.01
CA ILE A 125 4.13 -4.53 1.03
C ILE A 125 2.92 -5.16 1.72
N SER A 126 1.73 -4.75 1.27
CA SER A 126 0.50 -5.44 1.56
C SER A 126 -0.11 -6.03 0.30
N VAL A 127 -0.45 -7.31 0.35
CA VAL A 127 -1.11 -8.02 -0.74
C VAL A 127 -2.51 -8.39 -0.26
N TYR A 128 -3.51 -7.66 -0.74
CA TYR A 128 -4.86 -7.72 -0.19
C TYR A 128 -5.93 -7.52 -1.27
N GLY A 129 -6.95 -8.38 -1.26
CA GLY A 129 -7.99 -8.41 -2.29
C GLY A 129 -7.39 -8.57 -3.69
N ASP A 130 -7.72 -7.62 -4.55
CA ASP A 130 -7.25 -7.49 -5.94
C ASP A 130 -6.14 -6.43 -6.09
N THR A 131 -5.43 -6.11 -5.01
CA THR A 131 -4.40 -5.06 -5.01
C THR A 131 -3.10 -5.51 -4.37
N VAL A 132 -1.99 -4.92 -4.82
CA VAL A 132 -0.70 -4.89 -4.12
C VAL A 132 -0.41 -3.45 -3.76
N ALA A 133 -0.33 -3.15 -2.46
CA ALA A 133 -0.06 -1.82 -1.96
C ALA A 133 1.35 -1.75 -1.36
N LEU A 134 2.04 -0.63 -1.57
CA LEU A 134 3.42 -0.39 -1.21
C LEU A 134 3.51 0.91 -0.39
N ILE A 135 4.30 0.91 0.69
CA ILE A 135 4.64 2.11 1.47
C ILE A 135 6.15 2.21 1.61
N GLY A 136 6.72 3.37 1.24
CA GLY A 136 8.16 3.59 1.25
C GLY A 136 8.52 4.99 0.77
N LEU A 137 9.81 5.24 0.58
CA LEU A 137 10.31 6.45 -0.09
C LEU A 137 10.19 6.29 -1.61
N GLU A 138 10.15 7.40 -2.34
CA GLU A 138 9.91 7.42 -3.79
C GLU A 138 10.83 6.46 -4.58
N GLU A 139 12.14 6.53 -4.35
CA GLU A 139 13.12 5.70 -5.06
C GLU A 139 13.00 4.21 -4.70
N ASP A 140 12.77 3.92 -3.42
CA ASP A 140 12.55 2.58 -2.89
C ASP A 140 11.29 1.95 -3.52
N LEU A 141 10.24 2.76 -3.71
CA LEU A 141 8.99 2.34 -4.33
C LEU A 141 9.14 2.09 -5.83
N ASP A 142 9.96 2.86 -6.56
CA ASP A 142 10.25 2.59 -7.98
C ASP A 142 10.86 1.19 -8.17
N TYR A 143 11.80 0.84 -7.29
CA TYR A 143 12.43 -0.48 -7.29
C TYR A 143 11.42 -1.59 -6.96
N ALA A 144 10.65 -1.39 -5.89
CA ALA A 144 9.63 -2.36 -5.44
C ALA A 144 8.55 -2.58 -6.50
N GLU A 145 8.07 -1.51 -7.14
CA GLU A 145 7.07 -1.57 -8.19
C GLU A 145 7.60 -2.31 -9.41
N SER A 146 8.83 -2.02 -9.85
CA SER A 146 9.43 -2.73 -10.98
C SER A 146 9.51 -4.23 -10.77
N ILE A 147 9.94 -4.69 -9.59
CA ILE A 147 10.06 -6.13 -9.32
C ILE A 147 8.69 -6.79 -9.15
N VAL A 148 7.72 -6.12 -8.51
CA VAL A 148 6.35 -6.60 -8.42
C VAL A 148 5.76 -6.76 -9.82
N MET A 149 5.91 -5.76 -10.70
CA MET A 149 5.40 -5.80 -12.07
C MET A 149 6.03 -6.93 -12.90
N ASP A 150 7.34 -7.17 -12.77
CA ASP A 150 8.02 -8.30 -13.43
C ASP A 150 7.42 -9.66 -13.00
N ILE A 151 7.17 -9.84 -11.68
CA ILE A 151 6.59 -11.07 -11.14
C ILE A 151 5.13 -11.23 -11.62
N LEU A 152 4.35 -10.16 -11.63
CA LEU A 152 2.97 -10.15 -12.12
C LEU A 152 2.89 -10.44 -13.63
N ALA A 153 3.82 -9.91 -14.43
CA ALA A 153 3.96 -10.24 -15.85
C ALA A 153 4.32 -11.73 -16.07
N GLY A 154 4.90 -12.36 -15.05
CA GLY A 154 5.20 -13.79 -15.03
C GLY A 154 6.67 -14.12 -15.14
N GLY A 155 7.54 -13.10 -15.11
CA GLY A 155 8.98 -13.26 -15.10
C GLY A 155 9.47 -14.08 -13.92
N GLU A 156 10.58 -14.78 -14.12
CA GLU A 156 11.23 -15.54 -13.07
C GLU A 156 11.66 -14.63 -11.91
N ILE A 157 11.40 -15.06 -10.67
CA ILE A 157 11.67 -14.26 -9.47
C ILE A 157 13.17 -13.92 -9.37
N GLU A 158 14.06 -14.90 -9.55
CA GLU A 158 15.50 -14.65 -9.49
C GLU A 158 15.99 -13.72 -10.59
N ALA A 159 15.44 -13.84 -11.80
CA ALA A 159 15.76 -12.92 -12.90
C ALA A 159 15.27 -11.48 -12.61
N ALA A 160 14.13 -11.32 -11.93
CA ALA A 160 13.62 -10.01 -11.53
C ALA A 160 14.51 -9.37 -10.46
N PHE A 161 14.97 -10.12 -9.46
CA PHE A 161 15.96 -9.64 -8.48
C PHE A 161 17.30 -9.30 -9.12
N ARG A 162 17.78 -10.10 -10.08
CA ARG A 162 19.02 -9.76 -10.81
C ARG A 162 18.91 -8.43 -11.56
N ARG A 163 17.80 -8.21 -12.28
CA ARG A 163 17.54 -6.93 -12.96
C ARG A 163 17.43 -5.76 -12.00
N LEU A 164 16.87 -5.98 -10.81
CA LEU A 164 16.80 -4.97 -9.76
C LEU A 164 18.21 -4.54 -9.32
N GLU A 165 19.10 -5.49 -9.03
CA GLU A 165 20.48 -5.19 -8.64
C GLU A 165 21.25 -4.44 -9.75
N GLU A 166 21.10 -4.87 -11.01
CA GLU A 166 21.68 -4.17 -12.16
C GLU A 166 21.20 -2.71 -12.26
N ARG A 167 19.92 -2.44 -11.98
CA ARG A 167 19.35 -1.09 -11.95
C ARG A 167 19.82 -0.25 -10.78
N LYS A 168 20.08 -0.85 -9.62
CA LYS A 168 20.64 -0.14 -8.46
C LYS A 168 22.08 0.29 -8.73
N LEU A 169 22.89 -0.62 -9.31
CA LEU A 169 24.27 -0.33 -9.67
C LEU A 169 24.38 0.76 -10.75
N SER A 170 23.51 0.72 -11.76
CA SER A 170 23.53 1.74 -12.81
C SER A 170 23.16 3.12 -12.27
N LYS A 171 22.08 3.25 -11.48
CA LYS A 171 21.70 4.53 -10.86
C LYS A 171 22.75 5.08 -9.91
N GLY A 172 23.32 4.24 -9.02
CA GLY A 172 24.38 4.66 -8.11
C GLY A 172 25.68 5.11 -8.81
N SER A 173 25.89 4.71 -10.06
CA SER A 173 27.05 5.15 -10.86
C SER A 173 26.90 6.57 -11.43
N PHE A 174 25.70 7.17 -11.40
CA PHE A 174 25.43 8.52 -11.89
C PHE A 174 25.30 9.59 -10.78
N GLU A 175 25.46 9.19 -9.51
CA GLU A 175 25.41 10.10 -8.36
C GLU A 175 26.79 10.55 -7.85
N PHE A 176 27.84 10.43 -8.69
CA PHE A 176 29.21 10.87 -8.40
C PHE A 176 29.67 11.98 -9.34
#